data_AF-A0A9P5JDA6-F1
#
_entry.id   AF-A0A9P5JDA6-F1
#
_cell.length_a   1.000
_cell.length_b   1.000
_cell.length_c   1.000
_cell.angle_alpha   90.00
_cell.angle_beta   90.00
_cell.angle_gamma   90.00
#
_symmetry.space_group_name_H-M   'P 1'
#
loop_
_entity.id
_entity.type
_entity.pdbx_description
1 polymer ?
#
loop_
_entity_poly.entity_id
_entity_poly.type
_entity_poly.pdbx_seq_one_letter_code
_entity_poly.pdbx_strand_id
1 'polypeptide(L)'
;MALGHDHQHTDSCSHEAHDHDHSHDHDGEEGKGDSLYSKIDMQNVTVLNSENAGSDAIKPWHERMDNERAIESDADDQLILKVPFTGSIKLRSILLRSGPGDQTPSKLVLFANNDGLDFDDAANAKSDQEFEIVQSSEIGEYAVKPARFSNLRSITLFVPASQGADKTRISYIGFKGEFTELKDQPVITVYEAQANPADHEKIQGMDGAMSRPGM
;
A
#
# COMPACT_ATOMS: atom_id res chain seq x y z
N MET A 1 -89.44 9.77 12.69
CA MET A 1 -88.09 9.90 12.10
C MET A 1 -87.12 10.02 13.28
N ALA A 2 -86.82 8.96 14.04
CA ALA A 2 -85.80 7.90 13.81
C ALA A 2 -84.42 8.54 13.51
N LEU A 3 -83.45 8.73 14.43
CA LEU A 3 -82.68 7.85 15.35
C LEU A 3 -81.87 6.73 14.64
N GLY A 4 -80.53 6.81 14.78
CA GLY A 4 -79.50 5.85 14.32
C GLY A 4 -78.34 6.59 13.62
N HIS A 5 -77.04 6.32 13.78
CA HIS A 5 -76.33 5.15 14.28
C HIS A 5 -74.90 5.54 14.76
N ASP A 6 -74.45 4.83 15.78
CA ASP A 6 -73.08 4.67 16.28
C ASP A 6 -72.14 4.07 15.22
N HIS A 7 -70.84 4.39 15.25
CA HIS A 7 -69.78 3.43 14.91
C HIS A 7 -68.42 3.89 15.49
N GLN A 8 -67.98 3.16 16.52
CA GLN A 8 -66.60 3.06 17.01
C GLN A 8 -65.67 2.39 15.98
N HIS A 9 -64.40 2.81 15.93
CA HIS A 9 -63.21 1.99 15.60
C HIS A 9 -61.96 2.79 16.02
N THR A 10 -61.45 2.61 17.25
CA THR A 10 -60.29 1.74 17.60
C THR A 10 -59.02 2.09 16.84
N ASP A 11 -58.16 2.88 17.48
CA ASP A 11 -56.80 3.21 17.09
C ASP A 11 -56.00 1.96 16.68
N SER A 12 -55.56 1.94 15.44
CA SER A 12 -54.67 0.93 14.89
C SER A 12 -53.26 1.18 15.40
N CYS A 13 -52.77 0.24 16.21
CA CYS A 13 -51.35 0.08 16.48
C CYS A 13 -50.63 -0.41 15.21
N SER A 14 -49.63 0.35 14.75
CA SER A 14 -48.70 -0.10 13.72
C SER A 14 -47.29 0.41 14.03
N HIS A 15 -46.50 -0.50 14.62
CA HIS A 15 -45.04 -0.66 14.52
C HIS A 15 -44.16 0.60 14.42
N GLU A 16 -43.60 0.98 15.57
CA GLU A 16 -42.37 1.76 15.65
C GLU A 16 -41.13 0.83 15.60
N ALA A 17 -40.02 1.41 15.12
CA ALA A 17 -38.65 0.88 15.05
C ALA A 17 -38.30 -0.01 13.84
N HIS A 18 -38.19 0.62 12.67
CA HIS A 18 -37.11 0.29 11.73
C HIS A 18 -35.95 1.27 11.94
N ASP A 19 -35.04 0.93 12.85
CA ASP A 19 -33.69 1.51 12.92
C ASP A 19 -32.85 0.94 11.77
N HIS A 20 -33.00 1.53 10.60
CA HIS A 20 -32.05 1.40 9.50
C HIS A 20 -31.97 2.74 8.80
N ASP A 21 -31.08 3.61 9.28
CA ASP A 21 -30.51 4.63 8.41
C ASP A 21 -29.17 5.15 9.00
N HIS A 22 -28.10 4.38 8.80
CA HIS A 22 -26.79 5.00 8.66
C HIS A 22 -26.64 5.41 7.20
N SER A 23 -27.33 6.48 6.80
CA SER A 23 -26.87 7.33 5.71
C SER A 23 -25.47 7.79 6.08
N HIS A 24 -24.46 7.10 5.56
CA HIS A 24 -23.20 7.76 5.27
C HIS A 24 -23.53 8.80 4.20
N ASP A 25 -23.69 10.05 4.63
CA ASP A 25 -23.56 11.23 3.79
C ASP A 25 -22.28 11.11 2.96
N HIS A 26 -22.40 10.53 1.76
CA HIS A 26 -21.37 10.52 0.73
C HIS A 26 -21.50 11.81 -0.07
N ASP A 27 -21.38 12.94 0.63
CA ASP A 27 -21.28 14.25 0.02
C ASP A 27 -19.83 14.42 -0.50
N GLY A 28 -19.64 14.16 -1.80
CA GLY A 28 -18.80 14.99 -2.66
C GLY A 28 -17.28 15.12 -2.43
N GLU A 29 -16.62 14.37 -1.55
CA GLU A 29 -15.15 14.37 -1.39
C GLU A 29 -14.50 12.98 -1.60
N GLU A 30 -14.77 12.30 -2.72
CA GLU A 30 -14.32 10.93 -3.06
C GLU A 30 -12.78 10.73 -3.23
N GLY A 31 -11.94 11.57 -2.65
CA GLY A 31 -10.48 11.49 -2.82
C GLY A 31 -9.63 11.75 -1.58
N LYS A 32 -10.21 12.16 -0.44
CA LYS A 32 -9.40 12.65 0.70
C LYS A 32 -9.12 11.60 1.77
N GLY A 33 -10.07 10.70 2.03
CA GLY A 33 -9.94 9.70 3.10
C GLY A 33 -8.88 8.62 2.85
N ASP A 34 -8.65 8.28 1.57
CA ASP A 34 -7.85 7.12 1.19
C ASP A 34 -6.60 7.45 0.38
N SER A 35 -6.35 8.72 0.05
CA SER A 35 -5.19 9.07 -0.77
C SER A 35 -3.90 8.87 0.00
N LEU A 36 -2.99 8.08 -0.56
CA LEU A 36 -1.67 7.82 0.02
C LEU A 36 -0.61 8.83 -0.44
N TYR A 37 -0.96 9.86 -1.23
CA TYR A 37 -0.01 10.82 -1.80
C TYR A 37 0.94 11.42 -0.76
N SER A 38 0.41 11.87 0.38
CA SER A 38 1.19 12.46 1.48
C SER A 38 2.09 11.46 2.24
N LYS A 39 1.96 10.16 1.95
CA LYS A 39 2.68 9.06 2.60
C LYS A 39 3.74 8.45 1.70
N ILE A 40 3.94 9.00 0.51
CA ILE A 40 4.97 8.57 -0.42
C ILE A 40 6.25 9.32 -0.09
N ASP A 41 7.37 8.60 -0.05
CA ASP A 41 8.68 9.20 0.06
C ASP A 41 9.14 9.69 -1.32
N MET A 42 8.66 10.88 -1.70
CA MET A 42 8.92 11.53 -2.99
C MET A 42 10.41 11.68 -3.33
N GLN A 43 11.28 11.78 -2.32
CA GLN A 43 12.72 11.96 -2.53
C GLN A 43 13.40 10.68 -3.02
N ASN A 44 12.85 9.53 -2.66
CA ASN A 44 13.39 8.21 -3.00
C ASN A 44 12.57 7.51 -4.10
N VAL A 45 11.63 8.20 -4.75
CA VAL A 45 10.97 7.68 -5.95
C VAL A 45 11.99 7.64 -7.08
N THR A 46 12.16 6.47 -7.69
CA THR A 46 13.08 6.29 -8.82
C THR A 46 12.34 5.73 -10.02
N VAL A 47 12.69 6.18 -11.22
CA VAL A 47 12.20 5.64 -12.48
C VAL A 47 13.39 5.17 -13.32
N LEU A 48 13.25 4.00 -13.96
CA LEU A 48 14.21 3.49 -14.94
C LEU A 48 13.66 3.72 -16.34
N ASN A 49 14.56 4.04 -17.29
CA ASN A 49 14.26 4.38 -18.69
C ASN A 49 13.42 5.64 -18.88
N SER A 50 13.64 6.70 -18.10
CA SER A 50 12.97 8.00 -18.25
C SER A 50 13.96 9.13 -17.93
N GLU A 51 13.92 10.22 -18.71
CA GLU A 51 14.66 11.45 -18.40
C GLU A 51 13.98 12.29 -17.31
N ASN A 52 12.66 12.12 -17.15
CA ASN A 52 11.87 12.80 -16.13
C ASN A 52 12.03 12.13 -14.76
N ALA A 53 11.76 12.89 -13.69
CA ALA A 53 11.74 12.33 -12.35
C ALA A 53 10.48 11.48 -12.17
N GLY A 54 10.58 10.34 -11.47
CA GLY A 54 9.42 9.49 -11.20
C GLY A 54 8.29 10.22 -10.44
N SER A 55 8.64 11.26 -9.67
CA SER A 55 7.70 12.15 -9.00
C SER A 55 6.83 12.97 -9.95
N ASP A 56 7.23 13.19 -11.21
CA ASP A 56 6.47 13.99 -12.18
C ASP A 56 5.13 13.35 -12.55
N ALA A 57 5.04 12.02 -12.49
CA ALA A 57 3.78 11.30 -12.65
C ALA A 57 2.99 11.15 -11.35
N ILE A 58 3.59 11.33 -10.17
CA ILE A 58 2.91 11.17 -8.88
C ILE A 58 2.46 12.55 -8.38
N LYS A 59 1.16 12.82 -8.49
CA LYS A 59 0.59 14.15 -8.20
C LYS A 59 -0.50 14.08 -7.15
N PRO A 60 -0.83 15.19 -6.48
CA PRO A 60 -2.03 15.25 -5.67
C PRO A 60 -3.28 15.21 -6.57
N TRP A 61 -4.41 14.77 -5.99
CA TRP A 61 -5.66 14.57 -6.74
C TRP A 61 -6.14 15.82 -7.52
N HIS A 62 -5.92 17.02 -7.00
CA HIS A 62 -6.34 18.25 -7.69
C HIS A 62 -5.52 18.55 -8.96
N GLU A 63 -4.32 18.00 -9.09
CA GLU A 63 -3.42 18.15 -10.24
C GLU A 63 -3.45 16.94 -11.19
N ARG A 64 -4.30 15.95 -10.93
CA ARG A 64 -4.37 14.70 -11.72
C ARG A 64 -4.61 14.91 -13.23
N MET A 65 -5.18 16.06 -13.60
CA MET A 65 -5.48 16.43 -14.99
C MET A 65 -4.34 17.17 -15.68
N ASP A 66 -3.32 17.61 -14.95
CA ASP A 66 -2.14 18.26 -15.49
C ASP A 66 -1.38 17.30 -16.41
N ASN A 67 -1.05 17.77 -17.62
CA ASN A 67 -0.28 17.02 -18.62
C ASN A 67 1.12 17.59 -18.84
N GLU A 68 1.47 18.71 -18.20
CA GLU A 68 2.80 19.32 -18.34
C GLU A 68 3.86 18.45 -17.68
N ARG A 69 3.57 17.94 -16.47
CA ARG A 69 4.42 16.94 -15.81
C ARG A 69 3.98 15.53 -16.18
N ALA A 70 4.90 14.69 -16.62
CA ALA A 70 4.65 13.30 -16.93
C ALA A 70 5.99 12.54 -16.89
N ILE A 71 5.92 11.22 -16.82
CA ILE A 71 7.06 10.38 -17.18
C ILE A 71 6.85 9.87 -18.60
N GLU A 72 7.89 9.98 -19.41
CA GLU A 72 7.96 9.40 -20.75
C GLU A 72 9.21 8.54 -20.83
N SER A 73 9.10 7.40 -21.52
CA SER A 73 10.24 6.52 -21.71
C SER A 73 11.28 7.10 -22.68
N ASP A 74 12.56 6.84 -22.42
CA ASP A 74 13.65 7.48 -23.15
C ASP A 74 14.07 6.69 -24.40
N ALA A 75 14.47 5.42 -24.22
CA ALA A 75 15.06 4.61 -25.30
C ALA A 75 14.05 3.69 -26.01
N ASP A 76 13.18 3.05 -25.24
CA ASP A 76 12.17 2.09 -25.69
C ASP A 76 10.88 2.29 -24.87
N ASP A 77 9.86 1.46 -25.07
CA ASP A 77 8.54 1.59 -24.45
C ASP A 77 8.40 0.94 -23.07
N GLN A 78 9.49 0.42 -22.50
CA GLN A 78 9.50 -0.19 -21.17
C GLN A 78 9.78 0.86 -20.08
N LEU A 79 9.11 0.74 -18.92
CA LEU A 79 9.34 1.62 -17.78
C LEU A 79 9.29 0.82 -16.47
N ILE A 80 10.16 1.16 -15.52
CA ILE A 80 10.03 0.70 -14.14
C ILE A 80 9.96 1.92 -13.23
N LEU A 81 8.89 2.03 -12.45
CA LEU A 81 8.73 3.05 -11.41
C LEU A 81 8.75 2.39 -10.03
N LYS A 82 9.64 2.85 -9.16
CA LYS A 82 9.78 2.36 -7.78
C LYS A 82 9.31 3.44 -6.83
N VAL A 83 8.32 3.10 -6.02
CA VAL A 83 7.62 4.05 -5.15
C VAL A 83 7.73 3.57 -3.69
N PRO A 84 8.66 4.14 -2.90
CA PRO A 84 8.72 3.92 -1.47
C PRO A 84 7.67 4.75 -0.72
N PHE A 85 7.20 4.21 0.41
CA PHE A 85 6.29 4.88 1.33
C PHE A 85 7.00 5.16 2.66
N THR A 86 6.56 6.21 3.36
CA THR A 86 7.13 6.64 4.65
C THR A 86 6.71 5.75 5.83
N GLY A 87 6.03 4.64 5.58
CA GLY A 87 5.48 3.73 6.58
C GLY A 87 4.86 2.51 5.93
N SER A 88 4.08 1.74 6.70
CA SER A 88 3.37 0.58 6.14
C SER A 88 2.02 1.02 5.56
N ILE A 89 1.70 0.58 4.36
CA ILE A 89 0.40 0.79 3.75
C ILE A 89 -0.31 -0.54 3.44
N LYS A 90 -1.64 -0.47 3.43
CA LYS A 90 -2.51 -1.44 2.79
C LYS A 90 -3.12 -0.82 1.55
N LEU A 91 -2.60 -1.20 0.39
CA LEU A 91 -3.05 -0.68 -0.90
C LEU A 91 -4.41 -1.30 -1.28
N ARG A 92 -5.33 -0.47 -1.75
CA ARG A 92 -6.65 -0.88 -2.24
C ARG A 92 -6.75 -0.71 -3.76
N SER A 93 -6.27 0.40 -4.30
CA SER A 93 -6.26 0.62 -5.75
C SER A 93 -5.16 1.56 -6.20
N ILE A 94 -4.80 1.45 -7.47
CA ILE A 94 -3.90 2.36 -8.18
C ILE A 94 -4.74 3.12 -9.20
N LEU A 95 -4.54 4.43 -9.26
CA LEU A 95 -5.14 5.32 -10.24
C LEU A 95 -4.09 5.62 -11.30
N LEU A 96 -4.41 5.43 -12.57
CA LEU A 96 -3.48 5.63 -13.67
C LEU A 96 -4.13 6.49 -14.76
N ARG A 97 -3.40 7.46 -15.26
CA ARG A 97 -3.70 8.16 -16.51
C ARG A 97 -2.45 8.17 -17.39
N SER A 98 -2.61 7.75 -18.62
CA SER A 98 -1.51 7.51 -19.55
C SER A 98 -1.91 7.81 -20.99
N GLY A 99 -0.94 7.75 -21.90
CA GLY A 99 -1.13 8.10 -23.31
C GLY A 99 -0.61 9.52 -23.64
N PRO A 100 -1.07 10.13 -24.75
CA PRO A 100 -2.26 9.77 -25.53
C PRO A 100 -2.07 8.59 -26.49
N GLY A 101 -3.18 7.95 -26.87
CA GLY A 101 -3.21 6.94 -27.93
C GLY A 101 -2.29 5.76 -27.65
N ASP A 102 -1.45 5.42 -28.61
CA ASP A 102 -0.63 4.20 -28.58
C ASP A 102 0.54 4.30 -27.57
N GLN A 103 0.82 5.49 -27.03
CA GLN A 103 1.74 5.67 -25.90
C GLN A 103 1.17 5.16 -24.56
N THR A 104 -0.07 4.66 -24.55
CA THR A 104 -0.68 4.03 -23.39
C THR A 104 0.07 2.72 -23.09
N PRO A 105 0.44 2.43 -21.84
CA PRO A 105 0.91 1.11 -21.42
C PRO A 105 -0.04 0.01 -21.91
N SER A 106 0.48 -1.13 -22.37
CA SER A 106 -0.34 -2.32 -22.62
C SER A 106 -0.76 -2.98 -21.31
N LYS A 107 0.19 -3.09 -20.38
CA LYS A 107 0.02 -3.72 -19.07
C LYS A 107 0.72 -2.92 -17.98
N LEU A 108 0.22 -3.09 -16.76
CA LEU A 108 0.88 -2.64 -15.53
C LEU A 108 1.09 -3.84 -14.63
N VAL A 109 2.35 -4.19 -14.40
CA VAL A 109 2.76 -5.31 -13.55
C VAL A 109 3.22 -4.78 -12.20
N LEU A 110 2.71 -5.36 -11.12
CA LEU A 110 2.95 -4.92 -9.75
C LEU A 110 3.82 -5.91 -8.99
N PHE A 111 4.79 -5.36 -8.26
CA PHE A 111 5.61 -6.11 -7.31
C PHE A 111 5.58 -5.42 -5.94
N ALA A 112 5.19 -6.18 -4.92
CA ALA A 112 5.13 -5.73 -3.54
C ALA A 112 6.51 -5.82 -2.88
N ASN A 113 6.96 -4.73 -2.24
CA ASN A 113 8.19 -4.71 -1.43
C ASN A 113 9.45 -5.19 -2.18
N ASN A 114 9.57 -4.87 -3.47
CA ASN A 114 10.70 -5.27 -4.29
C ASN A 114 11.28 -4.10 -5.08
N ASP A 115 12.10 -3.29 -4.42
CA ASP A 115 12.81 -2.14 -4.97
C ASP A 115 14.10 -2.52 -5.74
N GLY A 116 14.53 -3.78 -5.72
CA GLY A 116 15.74 -4.25 -6.39
C GLY A 116 15.59 -4.52 -7.89
N LEU A 117 14.36 -4.61 -8.41
CA LEU A 117 14.10 -5.11 -9.77
C LEU A 117 14.71 -4.23 -10.87
N ASP A 118 15.35 -4.88 -11.83
CA ASP A 118 15.62 -4.36 -13.17
C ASP A 118 14.67 -4.97 -14.22
N PHE A 119 14.88 -4.66 -15.50
CA PHE A 119 14.01 -5.08 -16.60
C PHE A 119 14.01 -6.59 -16.84
N ASP A 120 15.17 -7.26 -16.71
CA ASP A 120 15.27 -8.72 -16.90
C ASP A 120 14.60 -9.44 -15.73
N ASP A 121 14.86 -8.98 -14.50
CA ASP A 121 14.21 -9.52 -13.31
C ASP A 121 12.69 -9.32 -13.38
N ALA A 122 12.21 -8.11 -13.72
CA ALA A 122 10.78 -7.81 -13.78
C ALA A 122 10.04 -8.60 -14.88
N ALA A 123 10.71 -8.92 -15.99
CA ALA A 123 10.14 -9.73 -17.06
C ALA A 123 10.00 -11.21 -16.70
N ASN A 124 10.89 -11.73 -15.85
CA ASN A 124 10.95 -13.16 -15.51
C ASN A 124 10.37 -13.49 -14.12
N ALA A 125 10.30 -12.51 -13.22
CA ALA A 125 9.79 -12.69 -11.87
C ALA A 125 8.29 -12.93 -11.86
N LYS A 126 7.84 -13.68 -10.85
CA LYS A 126 6.42 -13.84 -10.59
C LYS A 126 5.84 -12.53 -10.04
N SER A 127 4.96 -11.90 -10.80
CA SER A 127 4.22 -10.72 -10.39
C SER A 127 3.25 -11.01 -9.23
N ASP A 128 3.00 -10.02 -8.37
CA ASP A 128 1.97 -10.10 -7.34
C ASP A 128 0.58 -9.89 -7.92
N GLN A 129 0.48 -8.98 -8.89
CA GLN A 129 -0.71 -8.72 -9.68
C GLN A 129 -0.34 -7.99 -10.98
N GLU A 130 -1.15 -8.17 -12.02
CA GLU A 130 -1.03 -7.48 -13.30
C GLU A 130 -2.38 -6.97 -13.76
N PHE A 131 -2.37 -5.89 -14.54
CA PHE A 131 -3.54 -5.29 -15.15
C PHE A 131 -3.30 -5.05 -16.63
N GLU A 132 -4.31 -5.29 -17.45
CA GLU A 132 -4.37 -4.75 -18.81
C GLU A 132 -4.90 -3.32 -18.74
N ILE A 133 -4.19 -2.40 -19.38
CA ILE A 133 -4.52 -0.98 -19.33
C ILE A 133 -5.37 -0.66 -20.56
N VAL A 134 -6.45 0.07 -20.37
CA VAL A 134 -7.34 0.45 -21.46
C VAL A 134 -6.87 1.80 -22.01
N GLN A 135 -6.80 1.91 -23.34
CA GLN A 135 -6.54 3.18 -24.00
C GLN A 135 -7.69 4.16 -23.70
N SER A 136 -7.44 5.12 -22.81
CA SER A 136 -8.39 6.16 -22.43
C SER A 136 -7.66 7.43 -22.00
N SER A 137 -8.32 8.58 -22.18
CA SER A 137 -7.84 9.87 -21.67
C SER A 137 -8.25 10.14 -20.22
N GLU A 138 -9.15 9.30 -19.68
CA GLU A 138 -9.64 9.35 -18.31
C GLU A 138 -8.70 8.63 -17.34
N ILE A 139 -8.96 8.78 -16.04
CA ILE A 139 -8.21 8.06 -15.00
C ILE A 139 -8.83 6.67 -14.82
N GLY A 140 -8.06 5.63 -15.08
CA GLY A 140 -8.42 4.27 -14.73
C GLY A 140 -8.14 3.98 -13.25
N GLU A 141 -9.09 3.32 -12.56
CA GLU A 141 -8.89 2.79 -11.21
C GLU A 141 -8.71 1.27 -11.25
N TYR A 142 -7.57 0.80 -10.77
CA TYR A 142 -7.15 -0.59 -10.80
C TYR A 142 -7.10 -1.15 -9.38
N ALA A 143 -8.15 -1.91 -9.01
CA ALA A 143 -8.27 -2.50 -7.68
C ALA A 143 -7.30 -3.67 -7.48
N VAL A 144 -6.50 -3.61 -6.42
CA VAL A 144 -5.55 -4.66 -6.07
C VAL A 144 -6.16 -5.66 -5.10
N LYS A 145 -5.60 -6.87 -5.02
CA LYS A 145 -6.01 -7.90 -4.06
C LYS A 145 -5.42 -7.58 -2.67
N PRO A 146 -6.22 -7.12 -1.68
CA PRO A 146 -5.64 -6.58 -0.44
C PRO A 146 -4.78 -7.58 0.33
N ALA A 147 -5.05 -8.89 0.19
CA ALA A 147 -4.25 -9.95 0.82
C ALA A 147 -2.77 -9.98 0.37
N ARG A 148 -2.46 -9.49 -0.83
CA ARG A 148 -1.09 -9.39 -1.36
C ARG A 148 -0.43 -8.04 -1.05
N PHE A 149 -1.24 -7.03 -0.76
CA PHE A 149 -0.80 -5.64 -0.68
C PHE A 149 -1.16 -4.97 0.66
N SER A 150 -1.22 -5.73 1.76
CA SER A 150 -1.65 -5.26 3.09
C SER A 150 -0.55 -4.67 3.97
N ASN A 151 0.72 -4.91 3.64
CA ASN A 151 1.88 -4.45 4.41
C ASN A 151 3.00 -4.06 3.45
N LEU A 152 2.74 -3.04 2.62
CA LEU A 152 3.74 -2.51 1.70
C LEU A 152 4.52 -1.38 2.34
N ARG A 153 5.82 -1.37 2.10
CA ARG A 153 6.73 -0.25 2.32
C ARG A 153 7.24 0.33 1.01
N SER A 154 7.27 -0.49 -0.04
CA SER A 154 7.55 -0.06 -1.41
C SER A 154 6.65 -0.81 -2.39
N ILE A 155 6.35 -0.18 -3.51
CA ILE A 155 5.72 -0.84 -4.67
C ILE A 155 6.53 -0.52 -5.92
N THR A 156 6.76 -1.54 -6.73
CA THR A 156 7.39 -1.39 -8.05
C THR A 156 6.35 -1.64 -9.12
N LEU A 157 6.22 -0.67 -10.03
CA LEU A 157 5.36 -0.72 -11.19
C LEU A 157 6.23 -0.97 -12.42
N PHE A 158 5.97 -2.05 -13.13
CA PHE A 158 6.64 -2.36 -14.39
C PHE A 158 5.66 -2.26 -15.55
N VAL A 159 6.04 -1.49 -16.57
CA VAL A 159 5.37 -1.43 -17.87
C VAL A 159 6.24 -2.16 -18.87
N PRO A 160 5.80 -3.31 -19.40
CA PRO A 160 6.59 -4.11 -20.31
C PRO A 160 6.57 -3.61 -21.75
N ALA A 161 5.52 -2.88 -22.15
CA ALA A 161 5.34 -2.35 -23.49
C ALA A 161 4.19 -1.32 -23.53
N SER A 162 4.17 -0.48 -24.55
CA SER A 162 3.04 0.37 -24.94
C SER A 162 2.00 -0.40 -25.77
N GLN A 163 0.94 0.27 -26.23
CA GLN A 163 -0.08 -0.31 -27.10
C GLN A 163 0.21 -0.14 -28.60
N GLY A 164 1.41 0.28 -28.97
CA GLY A 164 1.85 0.37 -30.37
C GLY A 164 2.78 1.53 -30.69
N ALA A 165 3.12 2.37 -29.72
CA ALA A 165 4.11 3.43 -29.88
C ALA A 165 5.51 2.97 -29.43
N ASP A 166 6.55 3.65 -29.92
CA ASP A 166 7.94 3.39 -29.50
C ASP A 166 8.24 3.86 -28.07
N LYS A 167 7.34 4.68 -27.49
CA LYS A 167 7.48 5.24 -26.15
C LYS A 167 6.19 5.12 -25.37
N THR A 168 6.33 4.90 -24.07
CA THR A 168 5.23 4.92 -23.10
C THR A 168 5.20 6.25 -22.37
N ARG A 169 4.00 6.81 -22.16
CA ARG A 169 3.82 8.05 -21.39
C ARG A 169 2.77 7.89 -20.30
N ILE A 170 3.11 8.32 -19.08
CA ILE A 170 2.22 8.30 -17.92
C ILE A 170 2.16 9.70 -17.31
N SER A 171 0.96 10.31 -17.33
CA SER A 171 0.74 11.68 -16.83
C SER A 171 0.33 11.71 -15.35
N TYR A 172 -0.28 10.64 -14.84
CA TYR A 172 -0.72 10.58 -13.45
C TYR A 172 -0.72 9.16 -12.90
N ILE A 173 -0.18 9.02 -11.69
CA ILE A 173 -0.23 7.84 -10.84
C ILE A 173 -0.69 8.27 -9.46
N GLY A 174 -1.75 7.64 -8.96
CA GLY A 174 -2.25 7.81 -7.61
C GLY A 174 -2.38 6.47 -6.89
N PHE A 175 -2.25 6.49 -5.57
CA PHE A 175 -2.41 5.31 -4.73
C PHE A 175 -3.52 5.56 -3.71
N LYS A 176 -4.47 4.63 -3.61
CA LYS A 176 -5.55 4.66 -2.62
C LYS A 176 -5.40 3.48 -1.66
N GLY A 177 -5.52 3.75 -0.36
CA GLY A 177 -5.46 2.72 0.66
C GLY A 177 -5.38 3.27 2.08
N GLU A 178 -4.96 2.41 3.00
CA GLU A 178 -4.84 2.71 4.42
C GLU A 178 -3.36 2.84 4.80
N PHE A 179 -3.02 3.82 5.64
CA PHE A 179 -1.66 4.02 6.14
C PHE A 179 -1.58 3.62 7.62
N THR A 180 -0.53 2.90 7.98
CA THR A 180 -0.17 2.56 9.35
C THR A 180 1.20 3.15 9.66
N GLU A 181 1.24 4.01 10.67
CA GLU A 181 2.49 4.60 11.15
C GLU A 181 3.40 3.51 11.75
N LEU A 182 4.66 3.50 11.31
CA LEU A 182 5.65 2.60 11.87
C LEU A 182 6.08 3.12 13.24
N LYS A 183 5.56 2.52 14.32
CA LYS A 183 6.04 2.80 15.67
C LYS A 183 7.40 2.13 15.84
N ASP A 184 8.46 2.91 15.75
CA ASP A 184 9.82 2.49 16.09
C ASP A 184 9.91 2.28 17.61
N GLN A 185 9.38 1.15 18.11
CA GLN A 185 9.64 0.71 19.47
C GLN A 185 10.82 -0.26 19.42
N PRO A 186 12.00 0.10 19.95
CA PRO A 186 13.08 -0.86 20.10
C PRO A 186 12.58 -1.95 21.05
N VAL A 187 12.43 -3.16 20.54
CA VAL A 187 12.25 -4.34 21.39
C VAL A 187 13.54 -4.51 22.16
N ILE A 188 13.59 -3.96 23.38
CA ILE A 188 14.63 -4.29 24.35
C ILE A 188 14.32 -5.73 24.76
N THR A 189 14.87 -6.70 24.03
CA THR A 189 14.97 -8.07 24.50
C THR A 189 15.91 -8.06 25.70
N VAL A 190 15.34 -7.83 26.89
CA VAL A 190 15.97 -8.25 28.14
C VAL A 190 16.01 -9.77 28.07
N TYR A 191 17.11 -10.32 27.56
CA TYR A 191 17.45 -11.70 27.83
C TYR A 191 17.64 -11.80 29.34
N GLU A 192 16.62 -12.29 30.04
CA GLU A 192 16.76 -12.77 31.40
C GLU A 192 17.72 -13.96 31.36
N ALA A 193 19.02 -13.68 31.41
CA ALA A 193 20.01 -14.68 31.78
C ALA A 193 19.82 -14.98 33.28
N GLN A 194 18.77 -15.74 33.61
CA GLN A 194 18.77 -16.48 34.86
C GLN A 194 19.82 -17.58 34.71
N ALA A 195 21.04 -17.27 35.15
CA ALA A 195 22.03 -18.30 35.43
C ALA A 195 21.41 -19.28 36.43
N ASN A 196 21.13 -20.51 36.00
CA ASN A 196 20.74 -21.58 36.91
C ASN A 196 21.97 -21.95 37.75
N PRO A 197 21.99 -21.73 39.08
CA PRO A 197 23.18 -21.96 39.91
C PRO A 197 23.51 -23.45 40.13
N ALA A 198 22.88 -24.37 39.40
CA ALA A 198 23.06 -25.82 39.56
C ALA A 198 24.19 -26.45 38.73
N ASP A 199 24.85 -25.69 37.83
CA ASP A 199 25.82 -26.26 36.87
C ASP A 199 27.26 -25.75 37.08
N HIS A 200 27.76 -25.86 38.33
CA HIS A 200 29.19 -25.78 38.60
C HIS A 200 29.68 -27.10 39.22
N GLU A 201 30.38 -27.91 38.41
CA GLU A 201 31.10 -29.08 38.87
C GLU A 201 32.21 -28.66 39.86
N LYS A 202 32.13 -29.15 41.11
CA LYS A 202 33.21 -28.98 42.09
C LYS A 202 34.40 -29.87 41.70
N ILE A 203 35.45 -29.25 41.17
CA ILE A 203 36.80 -29.81 41.21
C ILE A 203 37.25 -29.95 42.68
N GLN A 204 37.29 -31.19 43.18
CA GLN A 204 37.80 -31.53 44.50
C GLN A 204 39.23 -32.07 44.36
N GLY A 205 40.23 -31.27 44.72
CA GLY A 205 41.64 -31.68 44.71
C GLY A 205 42.53 -30.77 45.54
N MET A 206 43.13 -31.37 46.58
CA MET A 206 44.23 -30.89 47.43
C MET A 206 43.95 -29.83 48.50
N ASP A 207 43.63 -30.30 49.71
CA ASP A 207 43.97 -29.61 50.96
C ASP A 207 45.16 -30.31 51.61
N GLY A 208 46.31 -29.66 51.57
CA GLY A 208 47.54 -30.12 52.19
C GLY A 208 48.38 -28.94 52.63
N ALA A 209 48.20 -28.46 53.85
CA ALA A 209 49.22 -27.71 54.59
C ALA A 209 48.96 -27.69 56.11
N MET A 210 49.73 -28.56 56.79
CA MET A 210 50.42 -28.36 58.08
C MET A 210 49.74 -27.66 59.27
N SER A 211 49.73 -28.39 60.39
CA SER A 211 50.06 -27.82 61.71
C SER A 211 50.82 -28.82 62.58
N ARG A 212 52.02 -28.40 63.01
CA ARG A 212 52.83 -28.87 64.16
C ARG A 212 53.64 -27.65 64.63
N PRO A 213 54.27 -27.62 65.83
CA PRO A 213 54.12 -28.45 67.05
C PRO A 213 53.99 -27.59 68.35
N GLY A 214 53.71 -28.23 69.50
CA GLY A 214 53.89 -27.66 70.83
C GLY A 214 53.82 -28.72 71.93
N MET A 215 54.90 -28.81 72.71
CA MET A 215 55.30 -29.77 73.78
C MET A 215 54.22 -30.46 74.61
#